data_AF-A0A2E2TT74-F1
#
_entry.id   AF-A0A2E2TT74-F1
#
_cell.length_a   1.000
_cell.length_b   1.000
_cell.length_c   1.000
_cell.angle_alpha   90.00
_cell.angle_beta   90.00
_cell.angle_gamma   90.00
#
_symmetry.space_group_name_H-M   'P 1'
#
loop_
_entity.id
_entity.type
_entity.pdbx_description
1 polymer ?
#
loop_
_entity_poly.entity_id
_entity_poly.type
_entity_poly.pdbx_seq_one_letter_code
_entity_poly.pdbx_strand_id
1 'polypeptide(L)'
;MYAQVQGDVPETFDVFLGSVAPSGYAWIIPKGPNTANVGLGVRAGYLKGNLKEHLQAFCDELGFEVLSWGGGWIPMGGPVKTMVDGTTLAVGDAAGLVMPSNGGGISQAIISGCFAAEAILDHLNTGAPLTAYEDRLRASLGRALKNSLRTKNMGYAFFKGDLITEGILRILGPIGGIKRAMECDKPVWLF
;
A
#
# COMPACT_ATOMS: atom_id res chain seq x y z
N MET A 1 -0.54 2.85 11.18
CA MET A 1 -1.03 2.32 12.47
C MET A 1 -2.48 1.94 12.31
N TYR A 2 -2.95 0.94 13.04
CA TYR A 2 -4.35 0.52 13.00
C TYR A 2 -4.84 0.12 14.38
N ALA A 3 -6.15 0.04 14.50
CA ALA A 3 -6.88 -0.42 15.66
C ALA A 3 -7.95 -1.43 15.21
N GLN A 4 -8.20 -2.43 16.04
CA GLN A 4 -9.47 -3.15 15.94
C GLN A 4 -10.50 -2.37 16.73
N VAL A 5 -11.66 -2.15 16.12
CA VAL A 5 -12.74 -1.37 16.72
C VAL A 5 -14.07 -2.11 16.71
N GLN A 6 -14.97 -1.65 17.56
CA GLN A 6 -16.37 -2.05 17.59
C GLN A 6 -17.29 -0.82 17.49
N GLY A 7 -18.41 -0.94 16.77
CA GLY A 7 -19.40 0.14 16.63
C GLY A 7 -20.32 -0.06 15.43
N ASP A 8 -20.89 1.04 14.95
CA ASP A 8 -21.68 1.07 13.71
C ASP A 8 -20.72 1.10 12.51
N VAL A 9 -20.48 -0.07 11.92
CA VAL A 9 -19.45 -0.26 10.89
C VAL A 9 -20.08 -0.19 9.50
N PRO A 10 -19.48 0.53 8.53
CA PRO A 10 -19.99 0.56 7.16
C PRO A 10 -20.00 -0.84 6.52
N GLU A 11 -20.89 -1.07 5.57
CA GLU A 11 -20.90 -2.34 4.81
C GLU A 11 -19.73 -2.43 3.82
N THR A 12 -19.17 -1.29 3.42
CA THR A 12 -18.08 -1.18 2.45
C THR A 12 -16.74 -0.88 3.12
N PHE A 13 -15.65 -1.16 2.39
CA PHE A 13 -14.37 -0.59 2.76
C PHE A 13 -14.34 0.88 2.37
N ASP A 14 -13.89 1.72 3.29
CA ASP A 14 -13.82 3.16 3.08
C ASP A 14 -12.37 3.63 3.14
N VAL A 15 -12.04 4.62 2.30
CA VAL A 15 -10.72 5.26 2.26
C VAL A 15 -10.91 6.76 2.37
N PHE A 16 -10.18 7.36 3.31
CA PHE A 16 -10.24 8.79 3.62
C PHE A 16 -8.91 9.44 3.26
N LEU A 17 -8.99 10.57 2.56
CA LEU A 17 -7.84 11.38 2.14
C LEU A 17 -7.95 12.78 2.75
N GLY A 18 -6.81 13.44 2.92
CA GLY A 18 -6.75 14.81 3.43
C GLY A 18 -6.18 14.89 4.84
N SER A 19 -6.66 15.88 5.61
CA SER A 19 -6.14 16.24 6.93
C SER A 19 -6.15 15.11 7.97
N VAL A 20 -7.05 14.12 7.85
CA VAL A 20 -7.06 12.92 8.71
C VAL A 20 -5.76 12.10 8.63
N ALA A 21 -5.12 12.08 7.46
CA ALA A 21 -3.89 11.34 7.23
C ALA A 21 -3.00 12.08 6.22
N PRO A 22 -2.28 13.14 6.65
CA PRO A 22 -1.49 13.97 5.76
C PRO A 22 -0.43 13.15 5.00
N SER A 23 -0.38 13.32 3.68
CA SER A 23 0.51 12.57 2.79
C SER A 23 0.38 11.03 2.93
N GLY A 24 -0.82 10.57 3.24
CA GLY A 24 -1.20 9.16 3.26
C GLY A 24 -2.71 9.02 3.15
N TYR A 25 -3.29 8.09 3.88
CA TYR A 25 -4.73 7.86 3.89
C TYR A 25 -5.15 7.14 5.18
N ALA A 26 -6.41 7.31 5.56
CA ALA A 26 -7.06 6.48 6.56
C ALA A 26 -8.01 5.48 5.90
N TRP A 27 -8.33 4.40 6.58
CA TRP A 27 -9.18 3.35 6.06
C TRP A 27 -10.07 2.76 7.15
N ILE A 28 -11.20 2.20 6.72
CA ILE A 28 -12.07 1.34 7.51
C ILE A 28 -12.27 0.06 6.69
N ILE A 29 -11.88 -1.09 7.25
CA ILE A 29 -12.09 -2.40 6.64
C ILE A 29 -12.99 -3.22 7.56
N PRO A 30 -14.28 -3.38 7.21
CA PRO A 30 -15.22 -4.20 7.98
C PRO A 30 -14.74 -5.65 8.08
N LYS A 31 -14.89 -6.26 9.26
CA LYS A 31 -14.60 -7.68 9.53
C LYS A 31 -15.86 -8.49 9.86
N GLY A 32 -16.99 -7.82 10.02
CA GLY A 32 -18.26 -8.37 10.48
C GLY A 32 -19.26 -7.25 10.73
N PRO A 33 -20.43 -7.57 11.33
CA PRO A 33 -21.55 -6.64 11.44
C PRO A 33 -21.28 -5.42 12.34
N ASN A 34 -20.36 -5.53 13.30
CA ASN A 34 -20.09 -4.48 14.28
C ASN A 34 -18.59 -4.31 14.58
N THR A 35 -17.70 -4.91 13.78
CA THR A 35 -16.25 -4.84 14.00
C THR A 35 -15.50 -4.48 12.72
N ALA A 36 -14.47 -3.65 12.84
CA ALA A 36 -13.63 -3.25 11.74
C ALA A 36 -12.15 -3.14 12.14
N ASN A 37 -11.28 -3.20 11.13
CA ASN A 37 -9.94 -2.64 11.23
C ASN A 37 -9.98 -1.19 10.75
N VAL A 38 -9.70 -0.25 11.65
CA VAL A 38 -9.57 1.17 11.32
C VAL A 38 -8.12 1.55 11.42
N GLY A 39 -7.61 2.29 10.45
CA GLY A 39 -6.22 2.70 10.50
C GLY A 39 -5.93 3.92 9.69
N LEU A 40 -4.74 4.45 9.89
CA LEU A 40 -4.18 5.50 9.07
C LEU A 40 -2.69 5.31 8.88
N GLY A 41 -2.25 5.63 7.66
CA GLY A 41 -0.87 5.62 7.24
C GLY A 41 -0.46 7.02 6.87
N VAL A 42 0.70 7.46 7.35
CA VAL A 42 1.27 8.78 7.03
C VAL A 42 2.71 8.60 6.59
N ARG A 43 3.19 9.52 5.76
CA ARG A 43 4.61 9.56 5.43
C ARG A 43 5.43 9.88 6.68
N ALA A 44 6.49 9.11 6.90
CA ALA A 44 7.42 9.33 8.01
C ALA A 44 7.89 10.79 8.08
N GLY A 45 7.73 11.43 9.24
CA GLY A 45 8.12 12.83 9.47
C GLY A 45 7.12 13.90 8.99
N TYR A 46 5.97 13.52 8.42
CA TYR A 46 4.97 14.48 7.92
C TYR A 46 3.75 14.67 8.84
N LEU A 47 3.65 13.87 9.90
CA LEU A 47 2.62 14.04 10.92
C LEU A 47 3.17 14.86 12.10
N LYS A 48 2.40 15.86 12.54
CA LYS A 48 2.66 16.55 13.80
C LYS A 48 1.98 15.76 14.93
N GLY A 49 2.72 15.46 16.00
CA GLY A 49 2.18 14.72 17.15
C GLY A 49 2.23 13.20 16.98
N ASN A 50 1.49 12.49 17.84
CA ASN A 50 1.57 11.04 17.93
C ASN A 50 0.57 10.33 17.00
N LEU A 51 1.05 9.40 16.17
CA LEU A 51 0.23 8.63 15.24
C LEU A 51 -0.96 7.90 15.91
N LYS A 52 -0.77 7.43 17.14
CA LYS A 52 -1.81 6.77 17.94
C LYS A 52 -2.91 7.73 18.37
N GLU A 53 -2.55 8.94 18.77
CA GLU A 53 -3.51 9.97 19.19
C GLU A 53 -4.37 10.43 18.01
N HIS A 54 -3.77 10.60 16.83
CA HIS A 54 -4.52 10.88 15.60
C HIS A 54 -5.51 9.77 15.25
N LEU A 55 -5.09 8.51 15.39
CA LEU A 55 -6.00 7.38 15.14
C LEU A 55 -7.10 7.30 16.20
N GLN A 56 -6.79 7.57 17.47
CA GLN A 56 -7.79 7.62 18.54
C GLN A 56 -8.84 8.69 18.23
N ALA A 57 -8.41 9.91 17.90
CA ALA A 57 -9.32 11.01 17.57
C ALA A 57 -10.23 10.67 16.38
N PHE A 58 -9.68 10.01 15.36
CA PHE A 58 -10.47 9.54 14.21
C PHE A 58 -11.50 8.47 14.60
N CYS A 59 -11.14 7.53 15.47
CA CYS A 59 -12.10 6.55 16.01
C CYS A 59 -13.19 7.23 16.86
N ASP A 60 -12.82 8.18 17.71
CA ASP A 60 -13.75 8.91 18.59
C ASP A 60 -14.77 9.72 17.78
N GLU A 61 -14.33 10.39 16.71
CA GLU A 61 -15.20 11.15 15.80
C GLU A 61 -16.27 10.27 15.14
N LEU A 62 -15.90 9.02 14.84
CA LEU A 62 -16.79 8.02 14.23
C LEU A 62 -17.58 7.20 15.26
N GLY A 63 -17.40 7.46 16.56
CA GLY A 63 -18.10 6.74 17.63
C GLY A 63 -17.65 5.29 17.82
N PHE A 64 -16.42 4.95 17.41
CA PHE A 64 -15.87 3.60 17.53
C PHE A 64 -15.21 3.34 18.89
N GLU A 65 -15.52 2.19 19.49
CA GLU A 65 -14.79 1.66 20.64
C GLU A 65 -13.50 0.97 20.19
N VAL A 66 -12.34 1.38 20.69
CA VAL A 66 -11.06 0.76 20.35
C VAL A 66 -10.78 -0.46 21.23
N LEU A 67 -10.66 -1.63 20.60
CA LEU A 67 -10.41 -2.91 21.28
C LEU A 67 -8.92 -3.25 21.39
N SER A 68 -8.13 -2.92 20.37
CA SER A 68 -6.69 -3.19 20.35
C SER A 68 -5.96 -2.32 19.35
N TRP A 69 -4.63 -2.26 19.47
CA TRP A 69 -3.75 -1.44 18.63
C TRP A 69 -2.72 -2.32 17.91
N GLY A 70 -2.35 -1.90 16.71
CA GLY A 70 -1.27 -2.50 15.92
C GLY A 70 -0.59 -1.48 15.01
N GLY A 71 0.63 -1.77 14.59
CA GLY A 71 1.38 -0.85 13.75
C GLY A 71 2.61 -1.49 13.13
N GLY A 72 3.04 -0.92 12.01
CA GLY A 72 4.21 -1.38 11.28
C GLY A 72 4.66 -0.33 10.26
N TRP A 73 5.90 -0.49 9.80
CA TRP A 73 6.45 0.29 8.70
C TRP A 73 6.04 -0.33 7.38
N ILE A 74 5.69 0.51 6.41
CA ILE A 74 5.36 0.08 5.05
C ILE A 74 6.44 0.63 4.11
N PRO A 75 7.24 -0.22 3.44
CA PRO A 75 8.32 0.23 2.55
C PRO A 75 7.77 0.77 1.22
N MET A 76 7.43 2.06 1.21
CA MET A 76 6.87 2.76 0.04
C MET A 76 7.93 3.27 -0.95
N GLY A 77 9.17 2.76 -0.87
CA GLY A 77 10.31 3.17 -1.70
C GLY A 77 10.35 2.48 -3.07
N GLY A 78 9.59 1.41 -3.24
CA GLY A 78 9.68 0.52 -4.40
C GLY A 78 10.80 -0.52 -4.24
N PRO A 79 11.01 -1.34 -5.30
CA PRO A 79 11.86 -2.52 -5.19
C PRO A 79 13.33 -2.21 -4.97
N VAL A 80 14.02 -3.10 -4.25
CA VAL A 80 15.48 -3.05 -4.10
C VAL A 80 16.18 -3.19 -5.46
N LYS A 81 17.41 -2.68 -5.55
CA LYS A 81 18.20 -2.73 -6.80
C LYS A 81 18.51 -4.16 -7.23
N THR A 82 18.84 -5.01 -6.26
CA THR A 82 19.24 -6.40 -6.46
C THR A 82 18.47 -7.26 -5.46
N MET A 83 17.75 -8.26 -5.95
CA MET A 83 16.94 -9.16 -5.12
C MET A 83 17.63 -10.50 -4.87
N VAL A 84 18.67 -10.81 -5.63
CA VAL A 84 19.46 -12.04 -5.52
C VAL A 84 20.94 -11.70 -5.35
N ASP A 85 21.55 -12.21 -4.28
CA ASP A 85 23.00 -12.12 -4.03
C ASP A 85 23.55 -13.48 -3.61
N GLY A 86 24.31 -14.11 -4.51
CA GLY A 86 24.76 -15.49 -4.36
C GLY A 86 23.58 -16.44 -4.16
N THR A 87 23.46 -17.00 -2.96
CA THR A 87 22.39 -17.92 -2.56
C THR A 87 21.29 -17.25 -1.71
N THR A 88 21.32 -15.93 -1.59
CA THR A 88 20.34 -15.15 -0.80
C THR A 88 19.32 -14.51 -1.72
N LEU A 89 18.03 -14.69 -1.41
CA LEU A 89 16.90 -14.09 -2.13
C LEU A 89 16.08 -13.22 -1.19
N ALA A 90 15.82 -11.98 -1.57
CA ALA A 90 14.87 -11.10 -0.89
C ALA A 90 13.47 -11.26 -1.47
N VAL A 91 12.44 -11.36 -0.61
CA VAL A 91 11.02 -11.53 -0.98
C VAL A 91 10.14 -10.54 -0.21
N GLY A 92 8.91 -10.32 -0.68
CA GLY A 92 7.92 -9.44 -0.04
C GLY A 92 8.46 -8.05 0.31
N ASP A 93 8.22 -7.61 1.54
CA ASP A 93 8.63 -6.30 2.04
C ASP A 93 10.16 -6.13 2.03
N ALA A 94 10.93 -7.20 2.27
CA ALA A 94 12.39 -7.15 2.22
C ALA A 94 12.93 -6.85 0.81
N ALA A 95 12.18 -7.25 -0.24
CA ALA A 95 12.48 -6.89 -1.62
C ALA A 95 11.84 -5.55 -2.07
N GLY A 96 11.12 -4.86 -1.18
CA GLY A 96 10.45 -3.59 -1.48
C GLY A 96 9.28 -3.74 -2.45
N LEU A 97 8.55 -4.87 -2.37
CA LEU A 97 7.50 -5.22 -3.34
C LEU A 97 6.11 -4.70 -2.99
N VAL A 98 5.99 -3.88 -1.94
CA VAL A 98 4.75 -3.16 -1.66
C VAL A 98 4.42 -2.23 -2.82
N MET A 99 3.15 -2.17 -3.21
CA MET A 99 2.62 -1.23 -4.20
C MET A 99 2.59 0.18 -3.60
N PRO A 100 3.49 1.12 -3.99
CA PRO A 100 3.59 2.40 -3.29
C PRO A 100 2.37 3.33 -3.47
N SER A 101 1.45 3.05 -4.40
CA SER A 101 0.23 3.81 -4.62
C SER A 101 -0.84 3.55 -3.57
N ASN A 102 -0.91 2.35 -3.02
CA ASN A 102 -1.97 1.95 -2.08
C ASN A 102 -1.45 1.24 -0.83
N GLY A 103 -0.16 0.91 -0.72
CA GLY A 103 0.42 0.22 0.44
C GLY A 103 0.13 -1.28 0.51
N GLY A 104 -0.50 -1.87 -0.51
CA GLY A 104 -0.75 -3.30 -0.58
C GLY A 104 0.53 -4.09 -0.89
N GLY A 105 0.81 -5.12 -0.09
CA GLY A 105 1.98 -5.98 -0.26
C GLY A 105 1.74 -7.48 -0.08
N ILE A 106 0.57 -7.91 0.42
CA ILE A 106 0.30 -9.32 0.73
C ILE A 106 0.40 -10.19 -0.52
N SER A 107 -0.29 -9.81 -1.59
CA SER A 107 -0.27 -10.58 -2.85
C SER A 107 1.13 -10.64 -3.45
N GLN A 108 1.89 -9.54 -3.38
CA GLN A 108 3.25 -9.45 -3.89
C GLN A 108 4.22 -10.28 -3.06
N ALA A 109 4.04 -10.34 -1.74
CA ALA A 109 4.80 -11.22 -0.86
C ALA A 109 4.54 -12.70 -1.18
N ILE A 110 3.29 -13.10 -1.41
CA ILE A 110 2.95 -14.46 -1.82
C ILE A 110 3.56 -14.80 -3.18
N ILE A 111 3.36 -13.94 -4.18
CA ILE A 111 3.89 -14.15 -5.55
C ILE A 111 5.42 -14.27 -5.53
N SER A 112 6.11 -13.37 -4.83
CA SER A 112 7.57 -13.42 -4.73
C SER A 112 8.07 -14.66 -4.00
N GLY A 113 7.39 -15.10 -2.94
CA GLY A 113 7.69 -16.35 -2.27
C GLY A 113 7.57 -17.56 -3.19
N CYS A 114 6.52 -17.63 -4.00
CA CYS A 114 6.34 -18.70 -4.99
C CYS A 114 7.46 -18.71 -6.03
N PHE A 115 7.76 -17.56 -6.65
CA PHE A 115 8.83 -17.48 -7.65
C PHE A 115 10.22 -17.77 -7.06
N ALA A 116 10.48 -17.37 -5.81
CA ALA A 116 11.72 -17.71 -5.13
C ALA A 116 11.82 -19.23 -4.91
N ALA A 117 10.74 -19.88 -4.47
CA ALA A 117 10.70 -21.33 -4.30
C ALA A 117 10.96 -22.08 -5.62
N GLU A 118 10.31 -21.66 -6.71
CA GLU A 118 10.53 -22.24 -8.04
C GLU A 118 11.99 -22.08 -8.50
N ALA A 119 12.57 -20.89 -8.36
CA ALA A 119 13.96 -20.65 -8.74
C ALA A 119 14.94 -21.50 -7.92
N ILE A 120 14.66 -21.70 -6.62
CA ILE A 120 15.46 -22.58 -5.76
C ILE A 120 15.37 -24.03 -6.23
N LEU A 121 14.17 -24.53 -6.54
CA LEU A 121 13.98 -25.89 -7.05
C LEU A 121 14.68 -26.09 -8.41
N ASP A 122 14.56 -25.13 -9.33
CA ASP A 122 15.23 -25.17 -10.63
C ASP A 122 16.77 -25.19 -10.47
N HIS A 123 17.30 -24.39 -9.53
CA HIS A 123 18.72 -24.37 -9.21
C HIS A 123 19.20 -25.72 -8.67
N LEU A 124 18.47 -26.32 -7.73
CA LEU A 124 18.83 -27.61 -7.13
C LEU A 124 18.78 -28.76 -8.15
N ASN A 125 17.81 -28.74 -9.07
CA ASN A 125 17.60 -29.84 -10.02
C ASN A 125 18.50 -29.74 -11.26
N THR A 126 18.77 -28.53 -11.74
CA THR A 126 19.39 -28.32 -13.06
C THR A 126 20.59 -27.38 -13.05
N GLY A 127 20.90 -26.76 -11.91
CA GLY A 127 21.93 -25.72 -11.80
C GLY A 127 21.51 -24.37 -12.39
N ALA A 128 20.22 -24.16 -12.67
CA ALA A 128 19.70 -22.89 -13.18
C ALA A 128 20.05 -21.72 -12.23
N PRO A 129 20.32 -20.51 -12.75
CA PRO A 129 20.71 -19.38 -11.90
C PRO A 129 19.54 -18.88 -11.03
N LEU A 130 19.81 -18.60 -9.76
CA LEU A 130 18.80 -18.04 -8.84
C LEU A 130 18.27 -16.67 -9.28
N THR A 131 19.01 -15.95 -10.13
CA THR A 131 18.57 -14.67 -10.74
C THR A 131 17.30 -14.84 -11.58
N ALA A 132 16.95 -16.06 -12.00
CA ALA A 132 15.70 -16.34 -12.68
C ALA A 132 14.46 -15.92 -11.85
N TYR A 133 14.56 -15.93 -10.52
CA TYR A 133 13.53 -15.36 -9.64
C TYR A 133 13.30 -13.87 -9.92
N GLU A 134 14.38 -13.09 -9.96
CA GLU A 134 14.30 -11.64 -10.17
C GLU A 134 13.75 -11.32 -11.56
N ASP A 135 14.17 -12.07 -12.58
CA ASP A 135 13.68 -11.92 -13.95
C ASP A 135 12.16 -12.17 -14.05
N ARG A 136 11.68 -13.29 -13.48
CA ARG A 136 10.24 -13.61 -13.43
C ARG A 136 9.45 -12.53 -12.70
N LEU A 137 9.95 -12.09 -11.55
CA LEU A 137 9.28 -11.07 -10.75
C LEU A 137 9.21 -9.72 -11.48
N ARG A 138 10.30 -9.29 -12.12
CA ARG A 138 10.33 -8.04 -12.92
C ARG A 138 9.41 -8.14 -14.13
N ALA A 139 9.31 -9.29 -14.78
CA ALA A 139 8.38 -9.52 -15.87
C ALA A 139 6.91 -9.45 -15.41
N SER A 140 6.57 -10.04 -14.26
CA SER A 140 5.19 -10.08 -13.76
C SER A 140 4.74 -8.79 -13.08
N LEU A 141 5.56 -8.20 -12.21
CA LEU A 141 5.18 -7.10 -11.33
C LEU A 141 5.89 -5.77 -11.65
N GLY A 142 6.97 -5.79 -12.44
CA GLY A 142 7.84 -4.63 -12.63
C GLY A 142 7.12 -3.40 -13.18
N ARG A 143 6.19 -3.61 -14.13
CA ARG A 143 5.39 -2.51 -14.70
C ARG A 143 4.46 -1.89 -13.65
N ALA A 144 3.75 -2.72 -12.90
CA ALA A 144 2.81 -2.28 -11.87
C ALA A 144 3.55 -1.53 -10.75
N LEU A 145 4.66 -2.09 -10.26
CA LEU A 145 5.49 -1.47 -9.22
C LEU A 145 6.04 -0.10 -9.66
N LYS A 146 6.53 0.00 -10.91
CA LYS A 146 7.02 1.26 -11.48
C LYS A 146 5.91 2.31 -11.60
N ASN A 147 4.74 1.92 -12.11
CA ASN A 147 3.59 2.81 -12.22
C ASN A 147 3.13 3.29 -10.83
N SER A 148 3.02 2.36 -9.88
CA SER A 148 2.60 2.62 -8.51
C SER A 148 3.54 3.59 -7.78
N LEU A 149 4.87 3.42 -7.94
CA LEU A 149 5.87 4.36 -7.42
C LEU A 149 5.74 5.77 -8.03
N ARG A 150 5.51 5.85 -9.35
CA ARG A 150 5.30 7.12 -10.05
C ARG A 150 4.02 7.81 -9.56
N THR A 151 2.92 7.06 -9.45
CA THR A 151 1.63 7.55 -8.94
C THR A 151 1.76 8.09 -7.53
N LYS A 152 2.46 7.40 -6.62
CA LYS A 152 2.73 7.90 -5.27
C LYS A 152 3.53 9.21 -5.29
N ASN A 153 4.60 9.28 -6.10
CA ASN A 153 5.43 10.48 -6.18
C ASN A 153 4.65 11.68 -6.73
N MET A 154 3.76 11.45 -7.71
CA MET A 154 2.82 12.47 -8.16
C MET A 154 1.84 12.85 -7.04
N GLY A 155 1.27 11.87 -6.35
CA GLY A 155 0.36 12.12 -5.24
C GLY A 155 0.98 13.02 -4.16
N TYR A 156 2.23 12.77 -3.77
CA TYR A 156 2.95 13.63 -2.82
C TYR A 156 3.21 15.06 -3.33
N ALA A 157 3.29 15.25 -4.64
CA ALA A 157 3.44 16.58 -5.22
C ALA A 157 2.12 17.37 -5.20
N PHE A 158 1.00 16.70 -5.47
CA PHE A 158 -0.29 17.35 -5.72
C PHE A 158 -1.28 17.31 -4.53
N PHE A 159 -1.23 16.29 -3.67
CA PHE A 159 -2.13 16.15 -2.51
C PHE A 159 -1.58 16.82 -1.24
N LYS A 160 -1.17 18.09 -1.36
CA LYS A 160 -0.60 18.87 -0.24
C LYS A 160 -1.64 19.65 0.58
N GLY A 161 -2.91 19.66 0.16
CA GLY A 161 -3.99 20.35 0.87
C GLY A 161 -5.37 19.88 0.43
N ASP A 162 -6.35 20.03 1.32
CA ASP A 162 -7.70 19.45 1.17
C ASP A 162 -8.41 19.97 -0.10
N LEU A 163 -8.31 21.26 -0.42
CA LEU A 163 -8.94 21.87 -1.62
C LEU A 163 -8.38 21.33 -2.95
N ILE A 164 -7.06 21.15 -3.04
CA ILE A 164 -6.41 20.62 -4.25
C ILE A 164 -6.74 19.13 -4.37
N THR A 165 -6.74 18.42 -3.25
CA THR A 165 -7.09 17.00 -3.18
C THR A 165 -8.52 16.76 -3.63
N GLU A 166 -9.46 17.53 -3.10
CA GLU A 166 -10.87 17.46 -3.47
C GLU A 166 -11.08 17.80 -4.96
N GLY A 167 -10.41 18.84 -5.47
CA GLY A 167 -10.45 19.20 -6.88
C GLY A 167 -9.96 18.07 -7.80
N ILE A 168 -8.85 17.43 -7.45
CA ILE A 168 -8.31 16.29 -8.22
C ILE A 168 -9.23 15.09 -8.14
N LEU A 169 -9.78 14.77 -6.97
CA LEU A 169 -10.70 13.64 -6.79
C LEU A 169 -12.00 13.84 -7.59
N ARG A 170 -12.56 15.07 -7.61
CA ARG A 170 -13.74 15.41 -8.42
C ARG A 170 -13.50 15.27 -9.92
N ILE A 171 -12.26 15.47 -10.38
CA ILE A 171 -11.88 15.30 -11.79
C ILE A 171 -11.61 13.82 -12.12
N LEU A 172 -10.86 13.12 -11.26
CA LEU A 172 -10.43 11.74 -11.51
C LEU A 172 -11.50 10.70 -11.20
N GLY A 173 -12.44 10.99 -10.30
CA GLY A 173 -13.52 10.08 -9.91
C GLY A 173 -14.43 9.70 -11.08
N PRO A 174 -15.05 10.67 -11.77
CA PRO A 174 -15.98 10.41 -12.88
C PRO A 174 -15.34 9.70 -14.09
N ILE A 175 -14.04 9.92 -14.33
CA ILE A 175 -13.31 9.31 -15.46
C ILE A 175 -12.66 7.96 -15.10
N GLY A 176 -12.94 7.42 -13.91
CA GLY A 176 -12.36 6.16 -13.43
C GLY A 176 -10.86 6.24 -13.10
N GLY A 177 -10.27 7.43 -13.08
CA GLY A 177 -8.84 7.64 -12.81
C GLY A 177 -8.43 7.22 -11.40
N ILE A 178 -9.32 7.35 -10.41
CA ILE A 178 -9.08 6.86 -9.03
C ILE A 178 -8.99 5.33 -9.02
N LYS A 179 -9.97 4.65 -9.64
CA LYS A 179 -9.97 3.18 -9.76
C LYS A 179 -8.70 2.69 -10.43
N ARG A 180 -8.28 3.32 -11.53
CA ARG A 180 -7.04 2.99 -12.25
C ARG A 180 -5.80 3.22 -11.39
N ALA A 181 -5.72 4.31 -10.64
CA ALA A 181 -4.61 4.55 -9.72
C ALA A 181 -4.51 3.46 -8.63
N MET A 182 -5.65 2.99 -8.12
CA MET A 182 -5.74 1.89 -7.16
C MET A 182 -5.32 0.55 -7.77
N GLU A 183 -5.72 0.30 -9.03
CA GLU A 183 -5.31 -0.85 -9.84
C GLU A 183 -3.87 -0.73 -10.41
N CYS A 184 -3.17 0.35 -10.07
CA CYS A 184 -1.78 0.63 -10.47
C CYS A 184 -1.57 0.84 -11.99
N ASP A 185 -2.63 1.30 -12.64
CA ASP A 185 -2.65 1.80 -14.00
C ASP A 185 -2.44 3.32 -14.05
N LYS A 186 -2.20 3.84 -15.26
CA LYS A 186 -2.11 5.29 -15.47
C LYS A 186 -3.46 5.95 -15.13
N PRO A 187 -3.50 6.96 -14.23
CA PRO A 187 -4.76 7.57 -13.79
C PRO A 187 -5.44 8.43 -14.87
N VAL A 188 -4.71 8.83 -15.91
CA VAL A 188 -5.24 9.60 -17.05
C VAL A 188 -4.78 8.96 -18.36
N TRP A 189 -5.62 9.01 -19.39
CA TRP A 189 -5.35 8.53 -20.75
C TRP A 189 -4.37 9.39 -21.56
N LEU A 190 -3.66 10.33 -20.93
CA LEU A 190 -2.73 11.24 -21.61
C LEU A 190 -1.27 10.85 -21.33
N PHE A 191 -0.58 10.50 -22.42
CA PHE A 191 0.85 10.14 -22.60
C PHE A 191 1.35 8.86 -21.91
#